data_AF-A0A4R3Q1U2-F1
#
_entry.id   AF-A0A4R3Q1U2-F1
#
_cell.length_a   1.000
_cell.length_b   1.000
_cell.length_c   1.000
_cell.angle_alpha   90.00
_cell.angle_beta   90.00
_cell.angle_gamma   90.00
#
_symmetry.space_group_name_H-M   'P 1'
#
loop_
_entity.id
_entity.type
_entity.pdbx_description
1 polymer ?
#
loop_
_entity_poly.entity_id
_entity_poly.type
_entity_poly.pdbx_seq_one_letter_code
_entity_poly.pdbx_strand_id
1 'polypeptide(L)'
;MRIELEKRPQVSKLFGFVSPLLALALTLIAGSVMFALLGKDPMEALNAFFVEPLLEVWSLHELAIKAAPLILIAVGLSVCYRSNNWNIGAEGQFTIGAITGSILPIVFYDWHSPLVLPLMLIMGAIGGALFAAIPALLKAHFNTNEILTSLMLVYIAQLFLDWLVRGAWRDPKGFNFPVSRDFAPEAILPAIWEESGRAHWAFIFAILAAILVWFMMRFTLKGFEIVVLGQSERAGRFAGFSSKRMIWFSFLFSGALTGLAGISEVSGSIGHLQPAISPGYGFTAIIVAFLGRLNPLGIIASGLVLALTYLGGEAAQLSIGVSDKVTRVFQGLLLFFVLSCDTLIFYRIRIVWSRVQAIAGKAAQ
;
A
#
# COMPACT_ATOMS: atom_id res chain seq x y z
N MET A 1 -11.94 4.52 -38.21
CA MET A 1 -11.22 3.49 -37.43
C MET A 1 -11.75 3.54 -36.01
N ARG A 2 -12.40 2.48 -35.52
CA ARG A 2 -12.92 2.41 -34.15
C ARG A 2 -12.14 1.36 -33.37
N ILE A 3 -11.67 1.70 -32.19
CA ILE A 3 -11.05 0.76 -31.26
C ILE A 3 -12.16 0.25 -30.35
N GLU A 4 -12.41 -1.06 -30.38
CA GLU A 4 -13.40 -1.73 -29.54
C GLU A 4 -12.70 -2.69 -28.57
N LEU A 5 -13.12 -2.68 -27.31
CA LEU A 5 -12.63 -3.59 -26.28
C LEU A 5 -13.61 -4.77 -26.17
N GLU A 6 -13.25 -5.90 -26.74
CA GLU A 6 -14.05 -7.13 -26.64
C GLU A 6 -13.63 -7.94 -25.42
N LYS A 7 -14.57 -8.25 -24.52
CA LYS A 7 -14.30 -9.08 -23.34
C LYS A 7 -13.86 -10.48 -23.79
N ARG A 8 -12.69 -10.93 -23.32
CA ARG A 8 -12.16 -12.26 -23.62
C ARG A 8 -12.99 -13.33 -22.89
N PRO A 9 -13.30 -14.46 -23.54
CA PRO A 9 -14.03 -15.56 -22.90
C PRO A 9 -13.19 -16.29 -21.84
N GLN A 10 -11.86 -16.25 -21.95
CA GLN A 10 -10.93 -16.77 -20.94
C GLN A 10 -9.82 -15.75 -20.67
N VAL A 11 -9.43 -15.66 -19.40
CA VAL A 11 -8.34 -14.79 -18.94
C VAL A 11 -7.03 -15.25 -19.57
N SER A 12 -6.30 -14.35 -20.23
CA SER A 12 -5.04 -14.73 -20.86
C SER A 12 -3.92 -14.88 -19.84
N LYS A 13 -3.40 -16.11 -19.68
CA LYS A 13 -2.23 -16.37 -18.82
C LYS A 13 -0.98 -15.59 -19.26
N LEU A 14 -0.81 -15.41 -20.57
CA LEU A 14 0.30 -14.64 -21.15
C LEU A 14 0.21 -13.16 -20.77
N PHE A 15 -0.92 -12.50 -21.00
CA PHE A 15 -1.11 -11.10 -20.56
C PHE A 15 -1.12 -10.98 -19.03
N GLY A 16 -1.44 -12.07 -18.32
CA GLY A 16 -1.14 -12.19 -16.90
C GLY A 16 0.35 -11.90 -16.62
N PHE A 17 1.30 -12.59 -17.24
CA PHE A 17 2.71 -12.29 -16.93
C PHE A 17 3.23 -11.01 -17.61
N VAL A 18 2.74 -10.68 -18.80
CA VAL A 18 3.26 -9.57 -19.62
C VAL A 18 2.73 -8.20 -19.16
N SER A 19 1.49 -8.10 -18.66
CA SER A 19 0.90 -6.81 -18.28
C SER A 19 1.73 -6.00 -17.27
N PRO A 20 2.23 -6.56 -16.16
CA PRO A 20 3.00 -5.79 -15.17
C PRO A 20 4.37 -5.36 -15.73
N LEU A 21 5.00 -6.21 -16.56
CA LEU A 21 6.26 -5.88 -17.24
C LEU A 21 6.06 -4.76 -18.26
N LEU A 22 4.96 -4.80 -19.01
CA LEU A 22 4.59 -3.76 -19.95
C LEU A 22 4.29 -2.45 -19.23
N ALA A 23 3.55 -2.50 -18.12
CA ALA A 23 3.26 -1.32 -17.31
C ALA A 23 4.54 -0.70 -16.75
N LEU A 24 5.48 -1.52 -16.25
CA LEU A 24 6.78 -1.05 -15.77
C LEU A 24 7.60 -0.41 -16.90
N ALA A 25 7.66 -1.04 -18.08
CA ALA A 25 8.33 -0.48 -19.25
C ALA A 25 7.73 0.86 -19.70
N LEU A 26 6.39 0.97 -19.76
CA LEU A 26 5.71 2.22 -20.09
C LEU A 26 5.98 3.31 -19.04
N THR A 27 6.05 2.92 -17.76
CA THR A 27 6.39 3.85 -16.67
C THR A 27 7.82 4.36 -16.80
N LEU A 28 8.78 3.49 -17.14
CA LEU A 28 10.18 3.89 -17.40
C LEU A 28 10.29 4.84 -18.59
N ILE A 29 9.56 4.57 -19.68
CA ILE A 29 9.53 5.45 -20.85
C ILE A 29 8.93 6.81 -20.49
N ALA A 30 7.77 6.83 -19.83
CA ALA A 30 7.14 8.07 -19.40
C ALA A 30 8.00 8.85 -18.39
N GLY A 31 8.66 8.14 -17.47
CA GLY A 31 9.61 8.72 -16.53
C GLY A 31 10.82 9.34 -17.22
N SER A 32 11.36 8.67 -18.25
CA SER A 32 12.46 9.21 -19.06
C SER A 32 12.05 10.51 -19.75
N VAL A 33 10.85 10.55 -20.34
CA VAL A 33 10.29 11.75 -20.96
C VAL A 33 10.12 12.86 -19.92
N MET A 34 9.63 12.52 -18.73
CA MET A 34 9.49 13.48 -17.64
C MET A 34 10.84 14.07 -17.20
N PHE A 35 11.88 13.26 -17.04
CA PHE A 35 13.22 13.76 -16.71
C PHE A 35 13.80 14.65 -17.81
N ALA A 36 13.60 14.28 -19.08
CA ALA A 36 13.99 15.11 -20.22
C ALA A 36 13.30 16.49 -20.20
N LEU A 37 11.99 16.52 -19.90
CA LEU A 37 11.21 17.76 -19.78
C LEU A 37 11.67 18.63 -18.60
N LEU A 38 12.24 18.03 -17.56
CA LEU A 38 12.83 18.72 -16.42
C LEU A 38 14.28 19.19 -16.70
N GLY A 39 14.79 18.97 -17.91
CA GLY A 39 16.16 19.34 -18.30
C GLY A 39 17.23 18.45 -17.66
N LYS A 40 16.87 17.25 -17.22
CA LYS A 40 17.80 16.25 -16.66
C LYS A 40 18.10 15.17 -17.69
N ASP A 41 19.31 14.62 -17.67
CA ASP A 41 19.65 13.49 -18.52
C ASP A 41 18.78 12.27 -18.11
N PRO A 42 17.96 11.71 -19.03
CA PRO A 42 17.06 10.62 -18.68
C PRO A 42 17.77 9.33 -18.28
N MET A 43 18.94 9.07 -18.85
CA MET A 43 19.66 7.82 -18.61
C MET A 43 20.35 7.87 -17.24
N GLU A 44 20.99 9.00 -16.92
CA GLU A 44 21.56 9.27 -15.60
C GLU A 44 20.45 9.25 -14.54
N ALA A 45 19.32 9.91 -14.79
CA ALA A 45 18.19 9.91 -13.87
C ALA A 45 17.60 8.52 -13.63
N LEU A 46 17.44 7.69 -14.66
CA LEU A 46 16.98 6.31 -14.49
C LEU A 46 17.98 5.43 -13.76
N ASN A 47 19.28 5.61 -14.01
CA ASN A 47 20.35 4.87 -13.34
C ASN A 47 20.36 5.20 -11.84
N ALA A 48 20.34 6.49 -11.50
CA ALA A 48 20.25 6.96 -10.11
C ALA A 48 18.97 6.47 -9.42
N PHE A 49 17.86 6.40 -10.16
CA PHE A 49 16.58 6.01 -9.60
C PHE A 49 16.42 4.50 -9.39
N PHE A 50 16.90 3.64 -10.30
CA PHE A 50 16.63 2.19 -10.22
C PHE A 50 17.85 1.32 -9.93
N VAL A 51 19.04 1.77 -10.28
CA VAL A 51 20.25 0.93 -10.22
C VAL A 51 21.07 1.27 -8.99
N GLU A 52 21.40 2.55 -8.76
CA GLU A 52 22.18 2.97 -7.59
C GLU A 52 21.65 2.40 -6.26
N PRO A 53 20.33 2.39 -5.98
CA PRO A 53 19.81 1.84 -4.73
C PRO A 53 19.98 0.31 -4.57
N LEU A 54 20.35 -0.40 -5.63
CA LEU A 54 20.56 -1.86 -5.61
C LEU A 54 22.04 -2.24 -5.49
N LEU A 55 22.97 -1.29 -5.60
CA LEU A 55 24.40 -1.57 -5.62
C LEU A 55 25.01 -1.68 -4.22
N GLU A 56 24.48 -0.92 -3.26
CA GLU A 56 25.04 -0.85 -1.91
C GLU A 56 24.23 -1.66 -0.90
N VAL A 57 24.93 -2.36 0.01
CA VAL A 57 24.29 -3.16 1.07
C VAL A 57 23.41 -2.31 1.96
N TRP A 58 23.86 -1.09 2.29
CA TRP A 58 23.07 -0.12 3.05
C TRP A 58 21.73 0.20 2.37
N SER A 59 21.78 0.48 1.07
CA SER A 59 20.59 0.77 0.27
C SER A 59 19.63 -0.42 0.19
N LEU A 60 20.13 -1.66 0.20
CA LEU A 60 19.28 -2.85 0.31
C LEU A 60 18.58 -2.95 1.67
N HIS A 61 19.21 -2.50 2.75
CA HIS A 61 18.55 -2.43 4.06
C HIS A 61 17.47 -1.35 4.06
N GLU A 62 17.74 -0.17 3.53
CA GLU A 62 16.73 0.90 3.37
C GLU A 62 15.56 0.45 2.47
N LEU A 63 15.85 -0.30 1.41
CA LEU A 63 14.82 -0.91 0.57
C LEU A 63 13.91 -1.83 1.38
N ALA A 64 14.47 -2.68 2.25
CA ALA A 64 13.70 -3.56 3.12
C ALA A 64 12.85 -2.78 4.14
N ILE A 65 13.40 -1.70 4.70
CA ILE A 65 12.68 -0.79 5.61
C ILE A 65 11.45 -0.21 4.91
N LYS A 66 11.60 0.37 3.72
CA LYS A 66 10.49 0.97 2.95
C LYS A 66 9.51 -0.09 2.44
N ALA A 67 9.98 -1.29 2.10
CA ALA A 67 9.15 -2.38 1.60
C ALA A 67 8.26 -2.98 2.69
N ALA A 68 8.74 -3.04 3.93
CA ALA A 68 8.01 -3.65 5.05
C ALA A 68 6.59 -3.07 5.22
N PRO A 69 6.38 -1.74 5.45
CA PRO A 69 5.03 -1.19 5.60
C PRO A 69 4.21 -1.33 4.31
N LEU A 70 4.82 -1.14 3.13
CA LEU A 70 4.12 -1.27 1.86
C LEU A 70 3.53 -2.68 1.66
N ILE A 71 4.31 -3.72 1.91
CA ILE A 71 3.87 -5.13 1.79
C ILE A 71 2.78 -5.42 2.83
N LEU A 72 3.02 -5.04 4.09
CA LEU A 72 2.15 -5.40 5.21
C LEU A 72 0.75 -4.75 5.07
N ILE A 73 0.70 -3.48 4.66
CA ILE A 73 -0.55 -2.76 4.33
C ILE A 73 -1.21 -3.39 3.10
N ALA A 74 -0.46 -3.61 2.01
CA ALA A 74 -1.02 -4.13 0.76
C ALA A 74 -1.60 -5.55 0.93
N VAL A 75 -0.97 -6.40 1.74
CA VAL A 75 -1.50 -7.73 2.08
C VAL A 75 -2.86 -7.61 2.77
N GLY A 76 -3.01 -6.68 3.72
CA GLY A 76 -4.30 -6.38 4.35
C GLY A 76 -5.35 -5.89 3.33
N LEU A 77 -4.97 -4.93 2.50
CA LEU A 77 -5.83 -4.37 1.45
C LEU A 77 -6.26 -5.43 0.43
N SER A 78 -5.41 -6.43 0.14
CA SER A 78 -5.74 -7.52 -0.78
C SER A 78 -6.97 -8.32 -0.35
N VAL A 79 -7.19 -8.48 0.96
CA VAL A 79 -8.36 -9.14 1.52
C VAL A 79 -9.61 -8.27 1.34
N CYS A 80 -9.52 -6.98 1.64
CA CYS A 80 -10.59 -6.01 1.39
C CYS A 80 -11.02 -6.02 -0.08
N TYR A 81 -10.09 -5.77 -1.00
CA TYR A 81 -10.40 -5.64 -2.42
C TYR A 81 -10.88 -6.96 -3.04
N ARG A 82 -10.38 -8.13 -2.59
CA ARG A 82 -10.92 -9.42 -3.05
C ARG A 82 -12.33 -9.71 -2.57
N SER A 83 -12.76 -9.13 -1.44
CA SER A 83 -14.14 -9.19 -0.96
C SER A 83 -15.04 -8.09 -1.54
N ASN A 84 -14.55 -7.32 -2.53
CA ASN A 84 -15.23 -6.14 -3.10
C ASN A 84 -15.58 -5.06 -2.06
N ASN A 85 -14.73 -4.93 -1.03
CA ASN A 85 -14.80 -3.88 -0.02
C ASN A 85 -13.63 -2.91 -0.22
N TRP A 86 -13.92 -1.62 -0.40
CA TRP A 86 -12.90 -0.63 -0.76
C TRP A 86 -12.40 0.15 0.45
N ASN A 87 -11.32 -0.33 1.06
CA ASN A 87 -10.60 0.41 2.11
C ASN A 87 -9.57 1.36 1.47
N ILE A 88 -9.83 2.67 1.48
CA ILE A 88 -8.86 3.70 1.05
C ILE A 88 -8.17 4.34 2.27
N GLY A 89 -8.79 4.24 3.44
CA GLY A 89 -8.32 4.83 4.70
C GLY A 89 -7.12 4.15 5.36
N ALA A 90 -6.33 3.36 4.62
CA ALA A 90 -5.17 2.66 5.17
C ALA A 90 -4.15 3.63 5.77
N GLU A 91 -3.91 4.79 5.16
CA GLU A 91 -3.02 5.82 5.70
C GLU A 91 -3.44 6.30 7.10
N GLY A 92 -4.75 6.43 7.33
CA GLY A 92 -5.29 6.80 8.64
C GLY A 92 -5.19 5.65 9.66
N GLN A 93 -5.44 4.41 9.24
CA GLN A 93 -5.28 3.21 10.07
C GLN A 93 -3.82 3.00 10.48
N PHE A 94 -2.87 3.30 9.57
CA PHE A 94 -1.44 3.29 9.83
C PHE A 94 -1.08 4.32 10.90
N THR A 95 -1.58 5.54 10.73
CA THR A 95 -1.37 6.64 11.66
C THR A 95 -1.92 6.34 13.06
N ILE A 96 -3.16 5.83 13.15
CA ILE A 96 -3.77 5.49 14.43
C ILE A 96 -3.09 4.29 15.07
N GLY A 97 -2.68 3.27 14.30
CA GLY A 97 -1.91 2.16 14.83
C GLY A 97 -0.55 2.58 15.39
N ALA A 98 0.12 3.54 14.73
CA ALA A 98 1.32 4.16 15.28
C ALA A 98 1.02 4.88 16.61
N ILE A 99 -0.05 5.68 16.69
CA ILE A 99 -0.46 6.37 17.92
C ILE A 99 -0.73 5.37 19.04
N THR A 100 -1.60 4.38 18.83
CA THR A 100 -2.01 3.46 19.88
C THR A 100 -0.86 2.57 20.35
N GLY A 101 0.00 2.13 19.44
CA GLY A 101 1.21 1.38 19.80
C GLY A 101 2.21 2.23 20.59
N SER A 102 2.27 3.54 20.34
CA SER A 102 3.19 4.45 21.04
C SER A 102 2.71 4.92 22.40
N ILE A 103 1.48 4.57 22.84
CA ILE A 103 0.97 4.94 24.16
C ILE A 103 1.90 4.44 25.27
N LEU A 104 2.37 3.20 25.17
CA LEU A 104 3.25 2.58 26.18
C LEU A 104 4.58 3.33 26.36
N PRO A 105 5.43 3.46 25.33
CA PRO A 105 6.73 4.11 25.50
C PRO A 105 6.63 5.61 25.81
N ILE A 106 5.54 6.29 25.44
CA ILE A 106 5.39 7.73 25.68
C ILE A 106 4.83 8.01 27.08
N VAL A 107 3.76 7.31 27.47
CA VAL A 107 3.05 7.57 28.74
C VAL A 107 3.71 6.83 29.90
N PHE A 108 4.14 5.59 29.69
CA PHE A 108 4.79 4.73 30.68
C PHE A 108 6.30 4.61 30.40
N TYR A 109 6.93 5.73 30.09
CA TYR A 109 8.35 5.82 29.69
C TYR A 109 9.36 5.29 30.73
N ASP A 110 8.98 5.23 32.02
CA ASP A 110 9.82 4.63 33.07
C ASP A 110 9.73 3.09 33.12
N TRP A 111 8.78 2.48 32.37
CA TRP A 111 8.60 1.03 32.34
C TRP A 111 9.56 0.37 31.36
N HIS A 112 10.64 -0.21 31.90
CA HIS A 112 11.64 -0.95 31.14
C HIS A 112 11.37 -2.46 31.27
N SER A 113 10.81 -3.06 30.22
CA SER A 113 10.55 -4.49 30.18
C SER A 113 10.57 -5.02 28.74
N PRO A 114 11.07 -6.25 28.50
CA PRO A 114 10.94 -6.90 27.19
C PRO A 114 9.50 -7.08 26.71
N LEU A 115 8.51 -6.94 27.60
CA LEU A 115 7.08 -7.00 27.26
C LEU A 115 6.56 -5.74 26.57
N VAL A 116 7.30 -4.62 26.64
CA VAL A 116 6.88 -3.35 26.05
C VAL A 116 6.70 -3.51 24.54
N LEU A 117 7.71 -4.01 23.82
CA LEU A 117 7.64 -4.15 22.37
C LEU A 117 6.47 -5.05 21.89
N PRO A 118 6.28 -6.30 22.38
CA PRO A 118 5.13 -7.11 21.99
C PRO A 118 3.78 -6.43 22.25
N LEU A 119 3.63 -5.75 23.39
CA LEU A 119 2.39 -5.04 23.71
C LEU A 119 2.17 -3.84 22.79
N MET A 120 3.22 -3.08 22.45
CA MET A 120 3.14 -1.99 21.47
C MET A 120 2.65 -2.49 20.12
N LEU A 121 3.20 -3.61 19.63
CA LEU A 121 2.79 -4.22 18.34
C LEU A 121 1.32 -4.65 18.36
N ILE A 122 0.87 -5.28 19.46
CA ILE A 122 -0.53 -5.68 19.64
C ILE A 122 -1.44 -4.45 19.72
N MET A 123 -1.07 -3.43 20.48
CA MET A 123 -1.84 -2.19 20.60
C MET A 123 -1.91 -1.43 19.27
N GLY A 124 -0.85 -1.44 18.47
CA GLY A 124 -0.84 -0.85 17.14
C GLY A 124 -1.78 -1.59 16.17
N ALA A 125 -1.73 -2.92 16.16
CA ALA A 125 -2.65 -3.74 15.38
C ALA A 125 -4.12 -3.52 15.82
N ILE A 126 -4.39 -3.52 17.13
CA ILE A 126 -5.74 -3.27 17.65
C ILE A 126 -6.22 -1.86 17.30
N GLY A 127 -5.38 -0.84 17.44
CA GLY A 127 -5.75 0.53 17.11
C GLY A 127 -6.08 0.72 15.64
N GLY A 128 -5.27 0.17 14.73
CA GLY A 128 -5.57 0.18 13.30
C GLY A 128 -6.88 -0.57 12.97
N ALA A 129 -7.12 -1.72 13.60
CA ALA A 129 -8.35 -2.49 13.44
C ALA A 129 -9.59 -1.73 13.95
N LEU A 130 -9.52 -1.13 15.14
CA LEU A 130 -10.60 -0.33 15.72
C LEU A 130 -10.87 0.93 14.90
N PHE A 131 -9.86 1.55 14.29
CA PHE A 131 -10.08 2.68 13.40
C PHE A 131 -10.74 2.25 12.09
N ALA A 132 -10.35 1.08 11.54
CA ALA A 132 -11.01 0.48 10.39
C ALA A 132 -12.43 -0.01 10.67
N ALA A 133 -12.77 -0.26 11.94
CA ALA A 133 -14.13 -0.62 12.35
C ALA A 133 -15.15 0.51 12.10
N ILE A 134 -14.71 1.78 12.08
CA ILE A 134 -15.60 2.93 11.85
C ILE A 134 -16.25 2.85 10.45
N PRO A 135 -15.49 2.82 9.32
CA PRO A 135 -16.08 2.67 8.00
C PRO A 135 -16.79 1.32 7.84
N ALA A 136 -16.31 0.25 8.50
CA ALA A 136 -16.98 -1.05 8.49
C ALA A 136 -18.39 -0.99 9.09
N LEU A 137 -18.53 -0.33 10.24
CA LEU A 137 -19.80 -0.13 10.94
C LEU A 137 -20.75 0.72 10.10
N LEU A 138 -20.25 1.83 9.55
CA LEU A 138 -21.02 2.74 8.70
C LEU A 138 -21.49 2.06 7.41
N LYS A 139 -20.66 1.22 6.79
CA LYS A 139 -21.05 0.44 5.61
C LYS A 139 -22.06 -0.66 5.96
N ALA A 140 -21.77 -1.47 6.98
CA ALA A 140 -22.55 -2.66 7.31
C ALA A 140 -23.96 -2.36 7.87
N HIS A 141 -24.14 -1.21 8.53
CA HIS A 141 -25.41 -0.83 9.17
C HIS A 141 -26.14 0.30 8.45
N PHE A 142 -25.40 1.26 7.88
CA PHE A 142 -25.98 2.47 7.28
C PHE A 142 -25.83 2.54 5.77
N ASN A 143 -25.22 1.52 5.14
CA ASN A 143 -25.02 1.44 3.68
C ASN A 143 -24.34 2.68 3.09
N THR A 144 -23.43 3.27 3.86
CA THR A 144 -22.64 4.44 3.43
C THR A 144 -21.55 4.04 2.46
N ASN A 145 -21.06 5.00 1.68
CA ASN A 145 -19.93 4.80 0.78
C ASN A 145 -18.64 4.67 1.59
N GLU A 146 -18.05 3.46 1.62
CA GLU A 146 -16.83 3.18 2.36
C GLU A 146 -15.59 3.89 1.80
N ILE A 147 -15.59 4.24 0.52
CA ILE A 147 -14.49 4.96 -0.11
C ILE A 147 -14.40 6.36 0.50
N LEU A 148 -15.53 7.08 0.53
CA LEU A 148 -15.56 8.44 1.08
C LEU A 148 -15.27 8.44 2.59
N THR A 149 -15.94 7.57 3.35
CA THR A 149 -15.79 7.54 4.81
C THR A 149 -14.36 7.16 5.22
N SER A 150 -13.77 6.15 4.61
CA SER A 150 -12.39 5.74 4.92
C SER A 150 -11.37 6.80 4.49
N LEU A 151 -11.55 7.45 3.34
CA LEU A 151 -10.69 8.55 2.89
C LEU A 151 -10.76 9.76 3.83
N MET A 152 -11.96 10.17 4.26
CA MET A 152 -12.12 11.32 5.16
C MET A 152 -11.51 11.08 6.54
N LEU A 153 -11.55 9.84 7.02
CA LEU A 153 -10.94 9.45 8.30
C LEU A 153 -9.41 9.56 8.30
N VAL A 154 -8.75 9.54 7.13
CA VAL A 154 -7.29 9.75 7.05
C VAL A 154 -6.92 11.13 7.59
N TYR A 155 -7.63 12.18 7.17
CA TYR A 155 -7.36 13.54 7.63
C TYR A 155 -7.56 13.68 9.14
N ILE A 156 -8.60 13.03 9.68
CA ILE A 156 -8.86 13.03 11.13
C ILE A 156 -7.68 12.38 11.87
N ALA A 157 -7.20 11.23 11.41
CA ALA A 157 -6.06 10.54 12.02
C ALA A 157 -4.77 11.38 11.99
N GLN A 158 -4.46 12.01 10.85
CA GLN A 158 -3.26 12.82 10.70
C GLN A 158 -3.31 14.10 11.53
N LEU A 159 -4.45 14.81 11.54
CA LEU A 159 -4.64 16.00 12.37
C LEU A 159 -4.64 15.65 13.86
N PHE A 160 -5.16 14.47 14.22
CA PHE A 160 -5.11 13.97 15.58
C PHE A 160 -3.67 13.67 16.03
N LEU A 161 -2.84 13.05 15.17
CA LEU A 161 -1.41 12.86 15.44
C LEU A 161 -0.71 14.20 15.66
N ASP A 162 -0.91 15.16 14.76
CA ASP A 162 -0.27 16.48 14.84
C ASP A 162 -0.68 17.23 16.12
N TRP A 163 -1.97 17.20 16.48
CA TRP A 163 -2.46 17.77 17.74
C TRP A 163 -1.82 17.11 18.96
N LEU A 164 -1.71 15.78 18.96
CA LEU A 164 -1.19 15.00 20.08
C LEU A 164 0.30 15.30 20.34
N VAL A 165 1.10 15.31 19.28
CA VAL A 165 2.55 15.52 19.33
C VAL A 165 2.92 16.98 19.60
N ARG A 166 2.07 17.94 19.22
CA ARG A 166 2.23 19.35 19.61
C ARG A 166 1.72 19.66 21.02
N GLY A 167 0.76 18.86 21.49
CA GLY A 167 0.08 19.04 22.77
C GLY A 167 0.61 18.08 23.83
N ALA A 168 -0.25 17.13 24.21
CA ALA A 168 -0.06 16.30 25.41
C ALA A 168 1.16 15.37 25.37
N TRP A 169 1.59 14.94 24.17
CA TRP A 169 2.69 13.98 24.01
C TRP A 169 4.02 14.63 23.64
N ARG A 170 4.05 15.96 23.55
CA ARG A 170 5.27 16.71 23.25
C ARG A 170 6.33 16.45 24.32
N ASP A 171 7.55 16.16 23.90
CA ASP A 171 8.66 15.98 24.84
C ASP A 171 8.94 17.31 25.59
N PRO A 172 8.87 17.33 26.94
CA PRO A 172 9.29 18.49 27.73
C PRO A 172 10.75 18.88 27.49
N LYS A 173 11.60 17.95 27.06
CA LYS A 173 13.03 18.19 26.75
C LYS A 173 13.29 18.44 25.26
N GLY A 174 12.27 18.40 24.41
CA GLY A 174 12.41 18.50 22.95
C GLY A 174 12.62 19.92 22.41
N PHE A 175 13.06 20.90 23.21
CA PHE A 175 13.34 22.29 22.79
C PHE A 175 12.28 22.94 21.89
N ASN A 176 10.99 22.70 22.20
CA ASN A 176 9.84 23.20 21.43
C ASN A 176 9.66 22.59 20.03
N PHE A 177 10.43 21.57 19.65
CA PHE A 177 10.15 20.75 18.48
C PHE A 177 8.90 19.89 18.73
N PRO A 178 8.02 19.74 17.72
CA PRO A 178 6.83 18.92 17.83
C PRO A 178 7.22 17.45 17.65
N VAL A 179 7.85 16.85 18.65
CA VAL A 179 8.16 15.41 18.69
C VAL A 179 7.78 14.84 20.05
N SER A 180 7.44 13.56 20.09
CA SER A 180 7.31 12.84 21.35
C SER A 180 8.67 12.56 21.97
N ARG A 181 8.64 12.01 23.18
CA ARG A 181 9.84 11.39 23.75
C ARG A 181 10.35 10.28 22.85
N ASP A 182 11.67 10.13 22.83
CA ASP A 182 12.33 8.97 22.23
C ASP A 182 11.94 7.70 22.96
N PHE A 183 11.78 6.62 22.20
CA PHE A 183 11.44 5.31 22.73
C PHE A 183 12.66 4.71 23.42
N ALA A 184 12.41 4.05 24.56
CA ALA A 184 13.45 3.27 25.22
C ALA A 184 13.96 2.14 24.29
N PRO A 185 15.20 1.64 24.48
CA PRO A 185 15.75 0.57 23.66
C PRO A 185 14.86 -0.67 23.58
N GLU A 186 14.14 -1.00 24.65
CA GLU A 186 13.20 -2.13 24.71
C GLU A 186 11.92 -1.91 23.91
N ALA A 187 11.64 -0.66 23.51
CA ALA A 187 10.51 -0.25 22.68
C ALA A 187 10.91 -0.03 21.20
N ILE A 188 12.18 -0.23 20.86
CA ILE A 188 12.71 -0.14 19.50
C ILE A 188 12.71 -1.53 18.87
N LEU A 189 12.23 -1.62 17.64
CA LEU A 189 12.27 -2.85 16.86
C LEU A 189 13.73 -3.22 16.55
N PRO A 190 14.19 -4.43 16.94
CA PRO A 190 15.58 -4.81 16.70
C PRO A 190 15.89 -4.83 15.20
N ALA A 191 17.15 -4.54 14.87
CA ALA A 191 17.65 -4.74 13.52
C ALA A 191 17.81 -6.24 13.23
N ILE A 192 17.68 -6.64 11.96
CA ILE A 192 17.90 -8.02 11.52
C ILE A 192 19.42 -8.32 11.48
N TRP A 193 20.21 -7.33 11.03
CA TRP A 193 21.67 -7.38 10.99
C TRP A 193 22.24 -6.04 11.45
N GLU A 194 22.53 -5.93 12.74
CA GLU A 194 23.06 -4.70 13.37
C GLU A 194 24.38 -4.24 12.74
N GLU A 195 25.22 -5.16 12.27
CA GLU A 195 26.52 -4.86 11.68
C GLU A 195 26.46 -4.36 10.23
N SER A 196 25.35 -4.59 9.51
CA SER A 196 25.26 -4.36 8.06
C SER A 196 24.25 -3.29 7.64
N GLY A 197 23.31 -2.91 8.53
CA GLY A 197 22.41 -1.78 8.29
C GLY A 197 21.19 -1.76 9.20
N ARG A 198 20.22 -0.89 8.87
CA ARG A 198 19.08 -0.56 9.74
C ARG A 198 17.82 -1.40 9.53
N ALA A 199 17.82 -2.33 8.57
CA ALA A 199 16.67 -3.20 8.31
C ALA A 199 16.22 -3.90 9.60
N HIS A 200 14.94 -3.79 9.93
CA HIS A 200 14.38 -4.27 11.19
C HIS A 200 13.32 -5.37 10.97
N TRP A 201 12.91 -6.02 12.05
CA TRP A 201 12.01 -7.19 12.03
C TRP A 201 10.63 -6.96 11.39
N ALA A 202 10.25 -5.71 11.09
CA ALA A 202 9.03 -5.41 10.34
C ALA A 202 9.01 -6.06 8.96
N PHE A 203 10.18 -6.19 8.30
CA PHE A 203 10.26 -6.88 7.02
C PHE A 203 9.89 -8.35 7.16
N ILE A 204 10.36 -9.01 8.22
CA ILE A 204 10.02 -10.40 8.54
C ILE A 204 8.51 -10.52 8.82
N PHE A 205 7.92 -9.58 9.57
CA PHE A 205 6.47 -9.55 9.79
C PHE A 205 5.69 -9.40 8.48
N ALA A 206 6.19 -8.59 7.54
CA ALA A 206 5.55 -8.39 6.25
C ALA A 206 5.55 -9.67 5.41
N ILE A 207 6.70 -10.37 5.33
CA ILE A 207 6.81 -11.65 4.63
C ILE A 207 5.94 -12.72 5.29
N LEU A 208 5.98 -12.82 6.62
CA LEU A 208 5.17 -13.78 7.37
C LEU A 208 3.67 -13.52 7.17
N ALA A 209 3.23 -12.27 7.25
CA ALA A 209 1.84 -11.88 6.99
C ALA A 209 1.42 -12.25 5.56
N ALA A 210 2.28 -11.98 4.55
CA ALA A 210 2.02 -12.35 3.17
C ALA A 210 1.83 -13.86 2.99
N ILE A 211 2.69 -14.69 3.61
CA ILE A 211 2.60 -16.16 3.55
C ILE A 211 1.34 -16.66 4.26
N LEU A 212 1.05 -16.16 5.47
CA LEU A 212 -0.12 -16.56 6.25
C LEU A 212 -1.42 -16.18 5.54
N VAL A 213 -1.51 -14.98 4.96
CA VAL A 213 -2.69 -14.55 4.20
C VAL A 213 -2.79 -15.32 2.90
N TRP A 214 -1.68 -15.63 2.22
CA TRP A 214 -1.70 -16.51 1.05
C TRP A 214 -2.28 -17.89 1.41
N PHE A 215 -1.82 -18.48 2.51
CA PHE A 215 -2.32 -19.76 2.99
C PHE A 215 -3.81 -19.70 3.32
N MET A 216 -4.23 -18.67 4.08
CA MET A 216 -5.65 -18.42 4.38
C MET A 216 -6.48 -18.31 3.10
N MET A 217 -6.03 -17.52 2.13
CA MET A 217 -6.74 -17.28 0.88
C MET A 217 -6.84 -18.52 -0.03
N ARG A 218 -5.85 -19.41 0.04
CA ARG A 218 -5.77 -20.57 -0.85
C ARG A 218 -6.38 -21.85 -0.25
N PHE A 219 -6.23 -22.06 1.05
CA PHE A 219 -6.50 -23.36 1.68
C PHE A 219 -7.59 -23.34 2.75
N THR A 220 -8.18 -22.19 3.08
CA THR A 220 -9.21 -22.11 4.14
C THR A 220 -10.58 -21.72 3.60
N LEU A 221 -11.63 -22.08 4.35
CA LEU A 221 -13.02 -21.65 4.07
C LEU A 221 -13.15 -20.12 4.05
N LYS A 222 -12.36 -19.41 4.84
CA LYS A 222 -12.37 -17.95 4.88
C LYS A 222 -11.93 -17.34 3.55
N GLY A 223 -10.88 -17.91 2.95
CA GLY A 223 -10.43 -17.55 1.60
C GLY A 223 -11.51 -17.76 0.55
N PHE A 224 -12.21 -18.89 0.61
CA PHE A 224 -13.35 -19.18 -0.27
C PHE A 224 -14.49 -18.17 -0.08
N GLU A 225 -14.87 -17.88 1.18
CA GLU A 225 -15.90 -16.89 1.53
C GLU A 225 -15.60 -15.51 0.91
N ILE A 226 -14.35 -15.04 1.04
CA ILE A 226 -13.87 -13.76 0.50
C ILE A 226 -14.06 -13.72 -1.02
N VAL A 227 -13.64 -14.77 -1.73
CA VAL A 227 -13.70 -14.82 -3.19
C VAL A 227 -15.14 -14.87 -3.70
N VAL A 228 -15.98 -15.70 -3.09
CA VAL A 228 -17.37 -15.87 -3.51
C VAL A 228 -18.15 -14.58 -3.30
N LEU A 229 -18.05 -13.96 -2.11
CA LEU A 229 -18.74 -12.70 -1.83
C LEU A 229 -18.23 -11.55 -2.71
N GLY A 230 -16.93 -11.53 -3.02
CA GLY A 230 -16.35 -10.53 -3.92
C GLY A 230 -16.81 -10.64 -5.37
N GLN A 231 -17.09 -11.86 -5.86
CA GLN A 231 -17.60 -12.07 -7.21
C GLN A 231 -19.10 -11.78 -7.31
N SER A 232 -19.88 -12.24 -6.33
CA SER A 232 -21.32 -12.00 -6.30
C SER A 232 -21.84 -12.16 -4.87
N GLU A 233 -22.30 -11.05 -4.31
CA GLU A 233 -22.93 -11.05 -3.00
C GLU A 233 -24.16 -11.98 -2.96
N ARG A 234 -24.94 -12.02 -4.05
CA ARG A 234 -26.11 -12.91 -4.17
C ARG A 234 -25.72 -14.39 -4.12
N ALA A 235 -24.63 -14.76 -4.81
CA ALA A 235 -24.13 -16.14 -4.78
C ALA A 235 -23.59 -16.51 -3.40
N GLY A 236 -22.89 -15.59 -2.73
CA GLY A 236 -22.40 -15.81 -1.37
C GLY A 236 -23.53 -15.96 -0.35
N ARG A 237 -24.61 -15.17 -0.46
CA ARG A 237 -25.80 -15.34 0.38
C ARG A 237 -26.48 -16.69 0.16
N PHE A 238 -26.55 -17.17 -1.09
CA PHE A 238 -27.07 -18.50 -1.41
C PHE A 238 -26.21 -19.62 -0.80
N ALA A 239 -24.89 -19.43 -0.75
CA ALA A 239 -23.94 -20.32 -0.08
C ALA A 239 -23.93 -20.19 1.47
N GLY A 240 -24.79 -19.34 2.06
CA GLY A 240 -24.91 -19.15 3.51
C GLY A 240 -23.95 -18.13 4.13
N PHE A 241 -23.19 -17.38 3.33
CA PHE A 241 -22.24 -16.39 3.83
C PHE A 241 -22.89 -15.03 4.10
N SER A 242 -22.38 -14.32 5.11
CA SER A 242 -22.90 -13.02 5.52
C SER A 242 -22.01 -11.88 5.03
N SER A 243 -22.55 -11.08 4.11
CA SER A 243 -21.90 -9.86 3.60
C SER A 243 -21.50 -8.89 4.73
N LYS A 244 -22.38 -8.69 5.72
CA LYS A 244 -22.09 -7.83 6.88
C LYS A 244 -20.88 -8.31 7.68
N ARG A 245 -20.81 -9.62 7.97
CA ARG A 245 -19.65 -10.20 8.68
C ARG A 245 -18.37 -10.10 7.85
N MET A 246 -18.47 -10.20 6.53
CA MET A 246 -17.33 -10.01 5.62
C MET A 246 -16.82 -8.58 5.60
N ILE A 247 -17.71 -7.58 5.59
CA ILE A 247 -17.33 -6.16 5.72
C ILE A 247 -16.52 -5.96 7.02
N TRP A 248 -17.05 -6.42 8.15
CA TRP A 248 -16.35 -6.32 9.43
C TRP A 248 -15.00 -7.02 9.41
N PHE A 249 -14.96 -8.29 8.99
CA PHE A 249 -13.73 -9.07 8.93
C PHE A 249 -12.67 -8.39 8.05
N SER A 250 -13.04 -8.00 6.82
CA SER A 250 -12.09 -7.44 5.87
C SER A 250 -11.48 -6.12 6.37
N PHE A 251 -12.30 -5.21 6.88
CA PHE A 251 -11.82 -3.94 7.43
C PHE A 251 -10.98 -4.12 8.69
N LEU A 252 -11.44 -4.91 9.68
CA LEU A 252 -10.69 -5.17 10.90
C LEU A 252 -9.34 -5.84 10.59
N PHE A 253 -9.34 -6.82 9.69
CA PHE A 253 -8.12 -7.55 9.30
C PHE A 253 -7.13 -6.63 8.56
N SER A 254 -7.61 -5.87 7.58
CA SER A 254 -6.81 -4.87 6.87
C SER A 254 -6.27 -3.81 7.82
N GLY A 255 -7.11 -3.31 8.73
CA GLY A 255 -6.73 -2.32 9.73
C GLY A 255 -5.71 -2.85 10.72
N ALA A 256 -5.80 -4.12 11.12
CA ALA A 256 -4.83 -4.75 12.02
C ALA A 256 -3.44 -4.82 11.40
N LEU A 257 -3.34 -5.31 10.17
CA LEU A 257 -2.07 -5.33 9.44
C LEU A 257 -1.55 -3.91 9.18
N THR A 258 -2.42 -3.00 8.78
CA THR A 258 -2.03 -1.61 8.53
C THR A 258 -1.55 -0.89 9.80
N GLY A 259 -2.19 -1.14 10.94
CA GLY A 259 -1.79 -0.60 12.23
C GLY A 259 -0.49 -1.21 12.75
N LEU A 260 -0.27 -2.51 12.51
CA LEU A 260 1.02 -3.17 12.77
C LEU A 260 2.14 -2.55 11.95
N ALA A 261 1.89 -2.22 10.68
CA ALA A 261 2.85 -1.50 9.84
C ALA A 261 3.19 -0.11 10.42
N GLY A 262 2.18 0.61 10.91
CA GLY A 262 2.31 1.93 11.54
C GLY A 262 3.26 1.93 12.74
N ILE A 263 2.96 1.09 13.73
CA ILE A 263 3.82 1.00 14.92
C ILE A 263 5.20 0.45 14.56
N SER A 264 5.29 -0.44 13.57
CA SER A 264 6.58 -1.02 13.17
C SER A 264 7.51 -0.01 12.51
N GLU A 265 6.98 0.92 11.71
CA GLU A 265 7.75 2.01 11.12
C GLU A 265 8.24 2.98 12.20
N VAL A 266 7.35 3.37 13.12
CA VAL A 266 7.68 4.32 14.19
C VAL A 266 8.69 3.73 15.17
N SER A 267 8.48 2.51 15.64
CA SER A 267 9.38 1.84 16.58
C SER A 267 10.71 1.43 15.95
N GLY A 268 10.73 1.04 14.67
CA GLY A 268 11.96 0.55 14.01
C GLY A 268 12.81 1.63 13.38
N SER A 269 12.21 2.54 12.62
CA SER A 269 12.95 3.49 11.78
C SER A 269 13.05 4.88 12.36
N ILE A 270 11.99 5.36 13.04
CA ILE A 270 11.90 6.74 13.52
C ILE A 270 12.37 6.86 14.98
N GLY A 271 11.92 5.97 15.86
CA GLY A 271 12.26 5.96 17.30
C GLY A 271 11.40 6.90 18.16
N HIS A 272 10.53 7.70 17.57
CA HIS A 272 9.58 8.59 18.25
C HIS A 272 8.41 8.94 17.33
N LEU A 273 7.35 9.55 17.88
CA LEU A 273 6.28 10.14 17.09
C LEU A 273 6.59 11.59 16.71
N GLN A 274 6.31 11.90 15.45
CA GLN A 274 6.41 13.24 14.86
C GLN A 274 5.15 13.52 14.01
N PRO A 275 4.86 14.77 13.63
CA PRO A 275 3.65 15.13 12.86
C PRO A 275 3.46 14.35 11.56
N ALA A 276 4.56 13.97 10.89
CA ALA A 276 4.55 13.23 9.66
C ALA A 276 5.42 11.97 9.79
N ILE A 277 4.79 10.82 10.02
CA ILE A 277 5.45 9.52 10.14
C ILE A 277 5.42 8.68 8.85
N SER A 278 4.68 9.14 7.84
CA SER A 278 4.51 8.43 6.57
C SER A 278 4.57 9.41 5.40
N PRO A 279 5.30 9.09 4.31
CA PRO A 279 5.29 9.84 3.07
C PRO A 279 4.07 9.50 2.18
N GLY A 280 3.09 8.74 2.69
CA GLY A 280 1.94 8.22 1.95
C GLY A 280 2.01 6.71 1.68
N TYR A 281 2.57 5.92 2.60
CA TYR A 281 2.67 4.47 2.44
C TYR A 281 1.32 3.79 2.22
N GLY A 282 0.26 4.23 2.90
CA GLY A 282 -1.08 3.68 2.77
C GLY A 282 -1.66 3.86 1.37
N PHE A 283 -1.43 4.99 0.72
CA PHE A 283 -1.85 5.23 -0.65
C PHE A 283 -1.00 4.43 -1.65
N THR A 284 0.32 4.39 -1.44
CA THR A 284 1.23 3.62 -2.31
C THR A 284 0.96 2.11 -2.22
N ALA A 285 0.58 1.61 -1.04
CA ALA A 285 0.22 0.21 -0.85
C ALA A 285 -1.00 -0.22 -1.68
N ILE A 286 -1.88 0.70 -2.08
CA ILE A 286 -2.97 0.41 -3.03
C ILE A 286 -2.37 -0.01 -4.38
N ILE A 287 -1.36 0.72 -4.85
CA ILE A 287 -0.64 0.42 -6.09
C ILE A 287 0.04 -0.94 -5.99
N VAL A 288 0.70 -1.20 -4.86
CA VAL A 288 1.34 -2.50 -4.57
C VAL A 288 0.32 -3.65 -4.62
N ALA A 289 -0.87 -3.47 -4.02
CA ALA A 289 -1.91 -4.48 -4.01
C ALA A 289 -2.40 -4.80 -5.43
N PHE A 290 -2.58 -3.80 -6.30
CA PHE A 290 -2.99 -4.00 -7.69
C PHE A 290 -1.89 -4.55 -8.58
N LEU A 291 -0.65 -4.08 -8.43
CA LEU A 291 0.51 -4.63 -9.15
C LEU A 291 0.72 -6.11 -8.80
N GLY A 292 0.52 -6.47 -7.53
CA GLY A 292 0.52 -7.84 -7.04
C GLY A 292 -0.76 -8.62 -7.33
N ARG A 293 -1.73 -7.99 -8.00
CA ARG A 293 -3.05 -8.52 -8.38
C ARG A 293 -3.82 -9.17 -7.24
N LEU A 294 -3.73 -8.56 -6.07
CA LEU A 294 -4.38 -9.05 -4.86
C LEU A 294 -3.96 -10.48 -4.46
N ASN A 295 -2.82 -10.97 -4.99
CA ASN A 295 -2.18 -12.20 -4.54
C ASN A 295 -1.13 -11.83 -3.48
N PRO A 296 -1.25 -12.29 -2.22
CA PRO A 296 -0.32 -11.92 -1.16
C PRO A 296 1.15 -12.22 -1.48
N LEU A 297 1.46 -13.28 -2.24
CA LEU A 297 2.84 -13.54 -2.67
C LEU A 297 3.31 -12.58 -3.76
N GLY A 298 2.43 -12.20 -4.69
CA GLY A 298 2.73 -11.20 -5.71
C GLY A 298 2.93 -9.79 -5.12
N ILE A 299 2.30 -9.53 -3.97
CA ILE A 299 2.45 -8.28 -3.22
C ILE A 299 3.86 -8.13 -2.64
N ILE A 300 4.55 -9.22 -2.29
CA ILE A 300 5.95 -9.15 -1.83
C ILE A 300 6.83 -8.54 -2.93
N ALA A 301 6.79 -9.12 -4.14
CA ALA A 301 7.56 -8.62 -5.28
C ALA A 301 7.17 -7.19 -5.66
N SER A 302 5.86 -6.90 -5.65
CA SER A 302 5.35 -5.56 -5.96
C SER A 302 5.77 -4.52 -4.93
N GLY A 303 5.80 -4.89 -3.65
CA GLY A 303 6.21 -4.02 -2.55
C GLY A 303 7.69 -3.67 -2.65
N LEU A 304 8.55 -4.62 -3.03
CA LEU A 304 9.96 -4.36 -3.30
C LEU A 304 10.15 -3.40 -4.49
N VAL A 305 9.39 -3.56 -5.58
CA VAL A 305 9.45 -2.65 -6.73
C VAL A 305 9.00 -1.23 -6.37
N LEU A 306 7.93 -1.09 -5.59
CA LEU A 306 7.46 0.23 -5.15
C LEU A 306 8.38 0.85 -4.08
N ALA A 307 8.98 0.05 -3.21
CA ALA A 307 10.00 0.52 -2.27
C ALA A 307 11.24 1.03 -3.01
N LEU A 308 11.67 0.34 -4.07
CA LEU A 308 12.76 0.78 -4.93
C LEU A 308 12.45 2.12 -5.59
N THR A 309 11.19 2.32 -5.99
CA THR A 309 10.72 3.60 -6.55
C THR A 309 10.78 4.74 -5.52
N TYR A 310 10.49 4.45 -4.24
CA TYR A 310 10.63 5.43 -3.17
C TYR A 310 12.10 5.79 -2.92
N LEU A 311 12.95 4.77 -2.73
CA LEU A 311 14.37 4.94 -2.44
C LEU A 311 15.11 5.61 -3.61
N GLY A 312 14.78 5.22 -4.84
CA GLY A 312 15.24 5.86 -6.07
C GLY A 312 14.82 7.32 -6.19
N GLY A 313 13.61 7.64 -5.76
CA GLY A 313 13.12 9.01 -5.69
C GLY A 313 13.89 9.88 -4.70
N GLU A 314 14.19 9.33 -3.52
CA GLU A 314 15.03 9.99 -2.51
C GLU A 314 16.47 10.18 -3.03
N ALA A 315 17.05 9.16 -3.66
CA ALA A 315 18.37 9.24 -4.29
C ALA A 315 18.40 10.32 -5.39
N ALA A 316 17.44 10.30 -6.31
CA ALA A 316 17.34 11.29 -7.39
C ALA A 316 17.12 12.71 -6.87
N GLN A 317 16.37 12.87 -5.77
CA GLN A 317 16.21 14.16 -5.09
C GLN A 317 17.54 14.68 -4.55
N LEU A 318 18.40 13.82 -4.02
CA LEU A 318 19.71 14.18 -3.48
C LEU A 318 20.76 14.42 -4.59
N SER A 319 20.85 13.54 -5.59
CA SER A 319 21.91 13.58 -6.61
C SER A 319 21.62 14.57 -7.73
N ILE A 320 20.37 14.62 -8.21
CA ILE A 320 19.98 15.42 -9.39
C ILE A 320 19.12 16.63 -8.97
N GLY A 321 18.76 16.76 -7.70
CA GLY A 321 18.04 17.92 -7.16
C GLY A 321 16.59 18.03 -7.64
N VAL A 322 15.95 16.89 -7.95
CA VAL A 322 14.51 16.87 -8.30
C VAL A 322 13.63 16.94 -7.06
N SER A 323 12.41 17.47 -7.19
CA SER A 323 11.46 17.54 -6.07
C SER A 323 10.86 16.17 -5.73
N ASP A 324 10.50 15.95 -4.47
CA ASP A 324 9.71 14.79 -3.99
C ASP A 324 8.42 14.54 -4.79
N LYS A 325 7.88 15.59 -5.43
CA LYS A 325 6.70 15.49 -6.30
C LYS A 325 6.95 14.62 -7.53
N VAL A 326 8.18 14.53 -8.03
CA VAL A 326 8.54 13.69 -9.16
C VAL A 326 8.29 12.21 -8.84
N THR A 327 8.70 11.76 -7.65
CA THR A 327 8.44 10.40 -7.16
C THR A 327 6.95 10.10 -7.08
N ARG A 328 6.13 11.05 -6.60
CA ARG A 328 4.67 10.90 -6.54
C ARG A 328 4.02 10.81 -7.92
N VAL A 329 4.48 11.63 -8.88
CA VAL A 329 4.02 11.54 -10.27
C VAL A 329 4.39 10.18 -10.86
N PHE A 330 5.60 9.70 -10.61
CA PHE A 330 6.06 8.39 -11.08
C PHE A 330 5.21 7.24 -10.53
N GLN A 331 4.87 7.27 -9.23
CA GLN A 331 3.95 6.30 -8.62
C GLN A 331 2.55 6.36 -9.24
N GLY A 332 2.03 7.57 -9.50
CA GLY A 332 0.76 7.77 -10.18
C GLY A 332 0.75 7.21 -11.61
N LEU A 333 1.83 7.44 -12.38
CA LEU A 333 2.03 6.86 -13.70
C LEU A 333 2.09 5.34 -13.64
N LEU A 334 2.80 4.78 -12.67
CA LEU A 334 2.88 3.33 -12.45
C LEU A 334 1.48 2.75 -12.22
N LEU A 335 0.69 3.31 -11.31
CA LEU A 335 -0.68 2.87 -11.06
C LEU A 335 -1.54 2.97 -12.33
N PHE A 336 -1.46 4.11 -13.03
CA PHE A 336 -2.21 4.33 -14.25
C PHE A 336 -1.88 3.29 -15.33
N PHE A 337 -0.59 3.01 -15.58
CA PHE A 337 -0.17 2.02 -16.56
C PHE A 337 -0.47 0.60 -16.13
N VAL A 338 -0.35 0.27 -14.85
CA VAL A 338 -0.73 -1.06 -14.32
C VAL A 338 -2.22 -1.32 -14.55
N LEU A 339 -3.08 -0.38 -14.14
CA LEU A 339 -4.52 -0.52 -14.34
C LEU A 339 -4.88 -0.55 -15.83
N SER A 340 -4.25 0.29 -16.64
CA SER A 340 -4.48 0.34 -18.09
C SER A 340 -4.05 -0.96 -18.77
N CYS A 341 -2.89 -1.52 -18.41
CA CYS A 341 -2.38 -2.77 -18.99
C CYS A 341 -3.16 -3.98 -18.49
N ASP A 342 -3.66 -3.97 -17.25
CA ASP A 342 -4.50 -5.04 -16.73
C ASP A 342 -5.85 -5.12 -17.48
N THR A 343 -6.33 -4.03 -18.09
CA THR A 343 -7.48 -4.11 -19.01
C THR A 343 -7.22 -5.05 -20.20
N LEU A 344 -5.97 -5.16 -20.68
CA LEU A 344 -5.59 -6.03 -21.81
C LEU A 344 -5.67 -7.52 -21.47
N ILE A 345 -5.72 -7.87 -20.18
CA ILE A 345 -5.90 -9.24 -19.69
C ILE A 345 -7.34 -9.69 -19.93
N PHE A 346 -8.29 -8.82 -19.61
CA PHE A 346 -9.72 -9.10 -19.68
C PHE A 346 -10.33 -8.76 -21.03
N TYR A 347 -9.74 -7.81 -21.76
CA TYR A 347 -10.25 -7.32 -23.04
C TYR A 347 -9.23 -7.54 -24.16
N ARG A 348 -9.73 -7.82 -25.36
CA ARG A 348 -8.95 -7.84 -26.60
C ARG A 348 -9.21 -6.54 -27.33
N ILE A 349 -8.15 -5.87 -27.76
CA ILE A 349 -8.25 -4.71 -28.64
C ILE A 349 -8.66 -5.22 -30.04
N ARG A 350 -9.87 -4.86 -30.47
CA ARG A 350 -10.34 -5.08 -31.84
C ARG A 350 -10.34 -3.74 -32.56
N ILE A 351 -9.50 -3.63 -33.59
CA ILE A 351 -9.48 -2.46 -34.47
C ILE A 351 -10.49 -2.72 -35.59
N VAL A 352 -11.63 -2.05 -35.53
CA VAL A 352 -12.64 -2.10 -36.57
C VAL A 352 -12.37 -0.97 -37.55
N TRP A 353 -11.91 -1.34 -38.74
CA TRP A 353 -11.85 -0.43 -39.87
C TRP A 353 -13.28 -0.28 -40.41
N SER A 354 -13.90 0.87 -40.15
CA SER A 354 -15.20 1.21 -40.72
C SER A 354 -15.06 1.23 -42.25
N ARG A 355 -15.46 0.15 -42.93
CA ARG A 355 -15.74 0.25 -44.36
C ARG A 355 -16.88 1.26 -44.49
N VAL A 356 -16.58 2.39 -45.09
CA VAL A 356 -17.59 3.31 -45.60
C VAL A 356 -18.45 2.51 -46.58
N GLN A 357 -19.60 2.00 -46.12
CA GLN A 357 -20.68 1.60 -47.00
C GLN A 357 -21.29 2.89 -47.58
N ALA A 358 -20.57 3.52 -48.51
CA ALA A 358 -21.15 4.55 -49.36
C ALA A 358 -21.53 3.91 -50.70
N ILE A 359 -22.84 3.72 -50.87
CA ILE A 359 -23.56 3.81 -52.14
C ILE A 359 -23.26 2.69 -53.16
N ALA A 360 -23.83 1.51 -52.92
CA ALA A 360 -24.23 0.58 -53.99
C ALA A 360 -25.76 0.34 -54.00
N GLY A 361 -26.53 1.28 -53.41
CA GLY A 361 -28.00 1.26 -53.37
C GLY A 361 -28.69 2.28 -54.28
N LYS A 362 -27.97 2.90 -55.22
CA LYS A 362 -28.53 3.89 -56.17
C LYS A 362 -28.00 3.74 -57.62
N ALA A 363 -27.69 2.52 -58.05
CA ALA A 363 -27.37 2.22 -59.46
C ALA A 363 -27.98 0.89 -59.93
N ALA A 364 -29.26 0.70 -59.61
CA ALA A 364 -30.21 -0.14 -60.31
C ALA A 364 -31.57 0.54 -60.02
N GLN A 365 -32.09 1.48 -60.81
CA GLN A 365 -32.40 1.38 -62.25
C GLN A 365 -32.92 0.01 -62.63
#